data_AF-A0A0G0Y1B4-F1
#
_entry.id   AF-A0A0G0Y1B4-F1
#
_cell.length_a   1.000
_cell.length_b   1.000
_cell.length_c   1.000
_cell.angle_alpha   90.00
_cell.angle_beta   90.00
_cell.angle_gamma   90.00
#
_symmetry.space_group_name_H-M   'P 1'
#
loop_
_entity.id
_entity.type
_entity.pdbx_description
1 polymer ?
#
loop_
_entity_poly.entity_id
_entity_poly.type
_entity_poly.pdbx_seq_one_letter_code
_entity_poly.pdbx_strand_id
1 'polypeptide(L)' 'KEGDIGAVVNVYDNGNAAEVEFVTATGRTVALVTLKASDVRPTKSNDVLHARGFAAA' A
#
# COMPACT_ATOMS: atom_id res chain seq x y z
N LYS A 1 -5.92 -3.32 4.25
CA LYS A 1 -6.80 -2.71 5.29
C LYS A 1 -6.35 -1.27 5.50
N GLU A 2 -7.27 -0.37 5.88
CA GLU A 2 -6.92 1.04 6.09
C GLU A 2 -5.76 1.17 7.10
N GLY A 3 -4.77 2.02 6.75
CA GLY A 3 -3.55 2.21 7.52
C GLY A 3 -2.40 1.25 7.17
N ASP A 4 -2.60 0.27 6.29
CA ASP A 4 -1.49 -0.53 5.77
C ASP A 4 -0.63 0.30 4.81
N ILE A 5 0.68 0.10 4.88
CA ILE A 5 1.65 0.76 4.00
C ILE A 5 2.03 -0.19 2.87
N GLY A 6 1.98 0.33 1.65
CA GLY A 6 2.41 -0.36 0.44
C GLY A 6 3.25 0.54 -0.46
N ALA A 7 3.87 -0.04 -1.47
CA ALA A 7 4.64 0.67 -2.48
C ALA A 7 3.80 0.86 -3.74
N VAL A 8 3.74 2.09 -4.27
CA VAL A 8 3.15 2.34 -5.58
C VAL A 8 4.11 1.80 -6.64
N VAL A 9 3.67 0.82 -7.43
CA VAL A 9 4.46 0.23 -8.51
C VAL A 9 4.04 0.71 -9.89
N ASN A 10 2.80 1.19 -10.03
CA ASN A 10 2.32 1.82 -11.25
C ASN A 10 1.24 2.86 -10.96
N VAL A 11 1.05 3.83 -11.87
CA VAL A 11 0.01 4.86 -11.79
C VAL A 11 -0.77 4.87 -13.10
N TYR A 12 -2.09 4.77 -13.00
CA TYR A 12 -3.02 4.75 -14.12
C TYR A 12 -3.83 6.04 -14.24
N ASP A 13 -4.50 6.21 -15.38
CA ASP A 13 -5.54 7.22 -15.61
C ASP A 13 -5.13 8.64 -15.17
N ASN A 14 -3.92 9.06 -15.54
CA ASN A 14 -3.34 10.36 -15.17
C ASN A 14 -3.33 10.64 -13.65
N GLY A 15 -3.14 9.61 -12.83
CA GLY A 15 -3.06 9.73 -11.38
C GLY A 15 -4.36 9.41 -10.63
N ASN A 16 -5.42 9.00 -11.32
CA ASN A 16 -6.70 8.67 -10.66
C ASN A 16 -6.71 7.27 -10.01
N ALA A 17 -5.77 6.41 -10.38
CA ALA A 17 -5.59 5.10 -9.75
C ALA A 17 -4.11 4.74 -9.62
N ALA A 18 -3.79 3.96 -8.60
CA ALA A 18 -2.45 3.48 -8.32
C ALA A 18 -2.47 1.96 -8.13
N GLU A 19 -1.51 1.27 -8.73
CA GLU A 19 -1.21 -0.11 -8.40
C GLU A 19 -0.26 -0.14 -7.19
N VAL A 20 -0.70 -0.78 -6.13
CA VAL A 20 0.03 -0.80 -4.85
C VAL A 20 0.37 -2.23 -4.48
N GLU A 21 1.66 -2.47 -4.27
CA GLU A 21 2.18 -3.73 -3.72
C GLU A 21 2.24 -3.64 -2.20
N PHE A 22 1.68 -4.64 -1.53
CA PHE A 22 1.81 -4.84 -0.09
C PHE A 22 2.73 -6.02 0.18
N VAL A 23 3.71 -5.81 1.06
CA VAL A 23 4.69 -6.81 1.46
C VAL A 23 4.65 -7.06 2.97
N THR A 24 5.02 -8.26 3.38
CA THR A 24 5.39 -8.53 4.78
C THR A 24 6.71 -7.84 5.14
N ALA A 25 7.04 -7.80 6.43
CA ALA A 25 8.33 -7.26 6.92
C ALA A 25 9.57 -7.99 6.36
N THR A 26 9.41 -9.21 5.84
CA THR A 26 10.50 -9.97 5.18
C THR A 26 10.59 -9.70 3.68
N GLY A 27 9.76 -8.80 3.14
CA GLY A 27 9.73 -8.45 1.72
C GLY A 27 8.89 -9.38 0.85
N ARG A 28 8.20 -10.37 1.42
CA ARG A 28 7.28 -11.23 0.66
C ARG A 28 6.01 -10.46 0.28
N THR A 29 5.69 -10.41 -1.01
CA THR A 29 4.42 -9.90 -1.55
C THR A 29 3.23 -10.68 -0.99
N VAL A 30 2.24 -9.96 -0.47
CA VAL A 30 0.96 -10.52 0.00
C VAL A 30 -0.22 -10.07 -0.84
N ALA A 31 -0.12 -8.93 -1.50
CA ALA A 31 -1.15 -8.42 -2.40
C ALA A 31 -0.57 -7.43 -3.41
N LEU A 32 -1.13 -7.41 -4.62
CA LEU A 32 -0.95 -6.38 -5.62
C LEU A 32 -2.34 -5.92 -6.04
N VAL A 33 -2.71 -4.69 -5.72
CA VAL A 33 -4.08 -4.20 -5.88
C VAL A 33 -4.12 -2.83 -6.54
N THR A 34 -5.13 -2.60 -7.39
CA THR A 34 -5.43 -1.28 -7.93
C THR A 34 -6.34 -0.53 -6.97
N LEU A 35 -5.88 0.62 -6.49
CA LEU A 35 -6.60 1.51 -5.59
C LEU A 35 -6.91 2.84 -6.28
N LYS A 36 -8.01 3.48 -5.90
CA LYS A 36 -8.29 4.85 -6.36
C LYS A 36 -7.35 5.82 -5.66
N ALA A 37 -7.11 6.98 -6.29
CA ALA A 37 -6.36 8.05 -5.66
C ALA A 37 -6.91 8.47 -4.28
N SER A 38 -8.24 8.35 -4.08
CA SER A 38 -8.91 8.63 -2.80
C SER A 38 -8.60 7.63 -1.70
N ASP A 39 -8.15 6.42 -2.05
CA ASP A 39 -7.92 5.32 -1.11
C ASP A 39 -6.47 5.33 -0.57
N VAL A 40 -5.62 6.21 -1.11
CA VAL A 40 -4.19 6.31 -0.79
C VAL A 40 -3.82 7.70 -0.30
N ARG A 41 -2.84 7.77 0.59
CA ARG A 41 -2.18 9.02 1.00
C ARG A 41 -0.66 8.83 0.88
N PRO A 42 0.08 9.81 0.34
CA PRO A 42 1.54 9.78 0.36
C PRO A 42 2.08 9.67 1.79
N THR A 43 3.15 8.88 1.98
CA THR A 43 3.87 8.83 3.25
C THR A 43 4.51 10.18 3.57
N LYS A 44 4.62 10.49 4.86
CA LYS A 44 5.17 11.74 5.39
C LYS A 44 6.32 11.43 6.36
N SER A 45 7.21 12.39 6.56
CA SER A 45 8.38 12.25 7.44
C SER A 45 8.02 12.03 8.92
N ASN A 46 6.79 12.35 9.32
CA ASN A 46 6.28 12.18 10.67
C ASN A 46 5.34 10.97 10.83
N ASP A 47 5.26 10.09 9.82
CA ASP A 47 4.49 8.85 9.95
C ASP A 47 5.22 7.86 10.87
N VAL A 48 4.49 7.24 11.80
CA VAL A 48 5.00 6.17 12.66
C VAL A 48 4.54 4.82 12.10
N LEU A 49 5.50 3.94 11.76
CA LEU A 49 5.20 2.62 11.23
C LEU A 49 4.63 1.70 12.33
N HIS A 50 3.53 1.02 12.02
CA HIS A 50 2.92 0.04 12.94
C HIS A 50 3.01 -1.37 12.35
N ALA A 51 3.76 -2.24 13.00
CA ALA A 51 3.85 -3.65 12.65
C ALA A 51 2.67 -4.44 13.23
N ARG A 52 2.01 -5.26 12.42
CA ARG A 52 0.92 -6.13 12.85
C ARG A 52 0.97 -7.48 12.14
N GLY A 53 0.42 -8.51 12.77
CA GLY A 53 0.20 -9.80 12.13
C GLY A 53 -0.75 -9.66 10.94
N PHE A 54 -0.40 -10.33 9.85
CA PHE A 54 -1.26 -10.48 8.68
C PHE A 54 -1.65 -11.95 8.56
N ALA A 55 -2.95 -12.23 8.55
CA ALA A 55 -3.48 -13.53 8.17
C ALA A 55 -3.91 -13.44 6.70
N ALA A 56 -3.31 -14.26 5.84
CA ALA A 56 -3.83 -14.45 4.50
C ALA A 56 -5.21 -15.12 4.62
N ALA A 57 -6.16 -14.65 3.82
CA ALA A 57 -7.47 -15.29 3.69
C ALA A 57 -7.37 -16.62 2.94
#